data_AF-A0A6P1MJX1-F1
#
_entry.id   AF-A0A6P1MJX1-F1
#
_cell.length_a   1.000
_cell.length_b   1.000
_cell.length_c   1.000
_cell.angle_alpha   90.00
_cell.angle_beta   90.00
_cell.angle_gamma   90.00
#
_symmetry.space_group_name_H-M   'P 1'
#
loop_
_entity.id
_entity.type
_entity.pdbx_description
1 polymer ?
#
loop_
_entity_poly.entity_id
_entity_poly.type
_entity_poly.pdbx_seq_one_letter_code
_entity_poly.pdbx_strand_id
1 'polypeptide(L)'
;MNNYMEIKEIIDEYIKLMDKLIGFEQEKLKAVETKNIEHLDSFLNEEQVYLLQLRGLDQKRETILKKSGMEGLTYRQIINGIDSSQSSVRSELEDSYEILSVKTNQFKEIINTIKTYIDLRLHTIEAFMERFGAPPSQDAGAGIYDKIAGQSSSNNASRFRSTKV
;
A
#
# COMPACT_ATOMS: atom_id res chain seq x y z
N MET A 1 -17.34 23.95 -9.40
CA MET A 1 -16.62 22.85 -10.07
C MET A 1 -17.55 21.64 -10.05
N ASN A 2 -17.59 20.80 -11.09
CA ASN A 2 -18.42 19.59 -11.07
C ASN A 2 -17.80 18.58 -10.07
N ASN A 3 -18.54 18.13 -9.05
CA ASN A 3 -18.01 17.25 -7.99
C ASN A 3 -17.35 15.98 -8.57
N TYR A 4 -17.88 15.45 -9.67
CA TYR A 4 -17.31 14.29 -10.36
C TYR A 4 -15.93 14.58 -10.99
N MET A 5 -15.67 15.82 -11.40
CA MET A 5 -14.37 16.21 -11.95
C MET A 5 -13.30 16.25 -10.86
N GLU A 6 -13.60 16.79 -9.67
CA GLU A 6 -12.66 16.77 -8.54
C GLU A 6 -12.35 15.33 -8.08
N ILE A 7 -13.36 14.44 -8.13
CA ILE A 7 -13.19 13.02 -7.85
C ILE A 7 -12.31 12.36 -8.91
N LYS A 8 -12.52 12.68 -10.19
CA LYS A 8 -11.67 12.16 -11.27
C LYS A 8 -10.22 12.63 -11.11
N GLU A 9 -10.00 13.91 -10.78
CA GLU A 9 -8.66 14.48 -10.58
C GLU A 9 -7.88 13.75 -9.47
N ILE A 10 -8.53 13.45 -8.34
CA ILE A 10 -7.86 12.69 -7.27
C ILE A 10 -7.55 11.25 -7.70
N ILE A 11 -8.41 10.62 -8.50
CA ILE A 11 -8.16 9.28 -9.05
C ILE A 11 -7.01 9.31 -10.05
N ASP A 12 -6.92 10.33 -10.90
CA ASP A 12 -5.78 10.52 -11.80
C ASP A 12 -4.47 10.72 -11.03
N GLU A 13 -4.51 11.36 -9.86
CA GLU A 13 -3.36 11.46 -8.95
C GLU A 13 -2.97 10.09 -8.36
N TYR A 14 -3.94 9.25 -7.95
CA TYR A 14 -3.64 7.86 -7.54
C TYR A 14 -3.01 7.07 -8.67
N ILE A 15 -3.54 7.17 -9.89
CA ILE A 15 -3.01 6.47 -11.07
C ILE A 15 -1.53 6.84 -11.28
N LYS A 16 -1.19 8.12 -11.19
CA LYS A 16 0.20 8.60 -11.30
C LYS A 16 1.08 8.10 -10.16
N LEU A 17 0.57 8.03 -8.93
CA LEU A 17 1.32 7.48 -7.80
C LEU A 17 1.55 5.96 -7.98
N MET A 18 0.53 5.24 -8.44
CA MET A 18 0.64 3.81 -8.73
C MET A 18 1.68 3.52 -9.81
N ASP A 19 1.79 4.35 -10.84
CA ASP A 19 2.85 4.21 -11.85
C ASP A 19 4.26 4.31 -11.25
N LYS A 20 4.47 5.27 -10.35
CA LYS A 20 5.74 5.43 -9.63
C LYS A 20 6.02 4.24 -8.72
N LEU A 21 5.02 3.80 -7.97
CA LEU A 21 5.10 2.65 -7.07
C LEU A 21 5.41 1.35 -7.83
N ILE A 22 4.76 1.12 -8.96
CA ILE A 22 5.03 -0.05 -9.81
C ILE A 22 6.48 -0.02 -10.31
N GLY A 23 6.96 1.12 -10.80
CA GLY A 23 8.36 1.27 -11.23
C GLY A 23 9.35 0.99 -10.08
N PHE A 24 9.10 1.59 -8.92
CA PHE A 24 9.88 1.39 -7.71
C PHE A 24 9.94 -0.09 -7.28
N GLU A 25 8.80 -0.78 -7.22
CA GLU A 25 8.78 -2.20 -6.85
C GLU A 25 9.46 -3.09 -7.90
N GLN A 26 9.38 -2.75 -9.19
CA GLN A 26 10.13 -3.47 -10.23
C GLN A 26 11.65 -3.32 -10.06
N GLU A 27 12.12 -2.15 -9.66
CA GLU A 27 13.55 -1.92 -9.35
C GLU A 27 13.97 -2.70 -8.12
N LYS A 28 13.14 -2.70 -7.06
CA LYS A 28 13.36 -3.49 -5.85
C LYS A 28 13.41 -4.99 -6.14
N LEU A 29 12.52 -5.50 -7.00
CA LEU A 29 12.53 -6.90 -7.44
C LEU A 29 13.86 -7.26 -8.11
N LYS A 30 14.37 -6.44 -9.04
CA LYS A 30 15.66 -6.67 -9.70
C LYS A 30 16.84 -6.65 -8.71
N ALA A 31 16.81 -5.75 -7.72
CA ALA A 31 17.86 -5.68 -6.70
C ALA A 31 17.87 -6.94 -5.81
N VAL A 32 16.67 -7.40 -5.41
CA VAL A 32 16.47 -8.64 -4.66
C VAL A 32 16.94 -9.84 -5.48
N GLU A 33 16.67 -9.87 -6.79
CA GLU A 33 17.14 -10.91 -7.70
C GLU A 33 18.67 -10.98 -7.84
N THR A 34 19.33 -9.82 -7.86
CA THR A 34 20.77 -9.67 -8.05
C THR A 34 21.58 -9.75 -6.75
N LYS A 35 20.92 -9.99 -5.61
CA LYS A 35 21.55 -10.10 -4.27
C LYS A 35 22.30 -8.85 -3.82
N ASN A 36 21.92 -7.67 -4.31
CA ASN A 36 22.57 -6.43 -3.91
C ASN A 36 21.98 -5.91 -2.58
N ILE A 37 22.57 -6.35 -1.47
CA ILE A 37 22.12 -6.03 -0.10
C ILE A 37 22.41 -4.56 0.26
N GLU A 38 23.42 -3.93 -0.35
CA GLU A 38 23.86 -2.57 -0.03
C GLU A 38 22.82 -1.49 -0.40
N HIS A 39 21.82 -1.82 -1.23
CA HIS A 39 20.76 -0.89 -1.62
C HIS A 39 19.42 -1.17 -0.92
N LEU A 40 19.36 -2.15 -0.02
CA LEU A 40 18.09 -2.49 0.65
C LEU A 40 17.60 -1.36 1.57
N ASP A 41 18.51 -0.69 2.27
CA ASP A 41 18.17 0.42 3.18
C ASP A 41 17.64 1.66 2.42
N SER A 42 18.13 1.93 1.20
CA SER A 42 17.58 3.03 0.39
C SER A 42 16.16 2.73 -0.06
N PHE A 43 15.86 1.49 -0.47
CA PHE A 43 14.49 1.08 -0.79
C PHE A 43 13.55 1.26 0.40
N LEU A 44 13.96 0.91 1.63
CA LEU A 44 13.11 1.10 2.81
C LEU A 44 12.77 2.57 3.06
N ASN A 45 13.73 3.48 2.90
CA ASN A 45 13.50 4.91 3.08
C ASN A 45 12.59 5.48 2.00
N GLU A 46 12.78 5.09 0.75
CA GLU A 46 11.93 5.51 -0.37
C GLU A 46 10.51 4.98 -0.24
N GLU A 47 10.35 3.72 0.20
CA GLU A 47 9.04 3.11 0.48
C GLU A 47 8.27 3.89 1.55
N GLN A 48 8.95 4.38 2.60
CA GLN A 48 8.33 5.26 3.59
C GLN A 48 7.83 6.58 2.98
N VAL A 49 8.57 7.16 2.04
CA VAL A 49 8.13 8.38 1.33
C VAL A 49 6.85 8.10 0.52
N TYR A 50 6.79 6.98 -0.20
CA TYR A 50 5.60 6.61 -0.96
C TYR A 50 4.40 6.32 -0.05
N LEU A 51 4.59 5.68 1.11
CA LEU A 51 3.51 5.47 2.09
C LEU A 51 2.94 6.79 2.61
N LEU A 52 3.79 7.79 2.88
CA LEU A 52 3.35 9.13 3.27
C LEU A 52 2.56 9.82 2.15
N GLN A 53 3.01 9.69 0.89
CA GLN A 53 2.30 10.23 -0.27
C GLN A 53 0.92 9.57 -0.43
N LEU A 54 0.83 8.25 -0.30
CA LEU A 54 -0.43 7.51 -0.38
C LEU A 54 -1.41 7.96 0.70
N ARG A 55 -0.92 8.10 1.95
CA ARG A 55 -1.72 8.63 3.07
C ARG A 55 -2.21 10.05 2.81
N GLY A 56 -1.37 10.91 2.23
CA GLY A 56 -1.75 12.27 1.85
C GLY A 56 -2.87 12.29 0.80
N LEU A 57 -2.77 11.42 -0.22
CA LEU A 57 -3.82 11.26 -1.23
C LEU A 57 -5.13 10.71 -0.64
N ASP A 58 -5.05 9.73 0.26
CA ASP A 58 -6.23 9.19 0.96
C ASP A 58 -6.97 10.26 1.76
N GLN A 59 -6.24 11.11 2.50
CA GLN A 59 -6.84 12.23 3.23
C GLN A 59 -7.48 13.26 2.30
N LYS A 60 -6.83 13.56 1.16
CA LYS A 60 -7.36 14.45 0.14
C LYS A 60 -8.64 13.89 -0.49
N ARG A 61 -8.65 12.59 -0.84
CA ARG A 61 -9.83 11.88 -1.35
C ARG A 61 -10.98 11.97 -0.36
N GLU A 62 -10.75 11.63 0.90
CA GLU A 62 -11.79 11.68 1.94
C GLU A 62 -12.36 13.10 2.11
N THR A 63 -11.52 14.12 2.06
CA THR A 63 -11.95 15.52 2.11
C THR A 63 -12.84 15.90 0.92
N ILE A 64 -12.49 15.47 -0.29
CA ILE A 64 -13.27 15.74 -1.51
C ILE A 64 -14.63 15.02 -1.45
N LEU A 65 -14.64 13.74 -1.06
CA LEU A 65 -15.87 12.96 -0.93
C LEU A 65 -16.80 13.55 0.13
N LYS A 66 -16.26 14.00 1.26
CA LYS A 66 -17.02 14.64 2.31
C LYS A 66 -17.66 15.96 1.85
N LYS A 67 -16.91 16.82 1.19
CA LYS A 67 -17.43 18.07 0.60
C LYS A 67 -18.51 17.82 -0.45
N SER A 68 -18.42 16.70 -1.15
CA SER A 68 -19.36 16.29 -2.20
C SER A 68 -20.58 15.53 -1.66
N GLY A 69 -20.68 15.30 -0.35
CA GLY A 69 -21.77 14.51 0.26
C GLY A 69 -21.70 13.01 -0.05
N MET A 70 -20.54 12.51 -0.49
CA MET A 70 -20.29 11.12 -0.91
C MET A 70 -19.34 10.39 0.06
N GLU A 71 -19.28 10.85 1.31
CA GLU A 71 -18.44 10.25 2.35
C GLU A 71 -18.76 8.76 2.52
N GLY A 72 -17.71 7.94 2.58
CA GLY A 72 -17.83 6.49 2.72
C GLY A 72 -18.22 5.73 1.45
N LEU A 73 -18.52 6.39 0.33
CA LEU A 73 -18.79 5.71 -0.93
C LEU A 73 -17.50 5.22 -1.60
N THR A 74 -17.56 4.00 -2.13
CA THR A 74 -16.51 3.48 -3.00
C THR A 74 -16.58 4.13 -4.38
N TYR A 75 -15.45 4.12 -5.10
CA TYR A 75 -15.41 4.73 -6.44
C TYR A 75 -16.43 4.09 -7.40
N ARG A 76 -16.63 2.77 -7.29
CA ARG A 76 -17.65 2.05 -8.07
C ARG A 76 -19.08 2.45 -7.71
N GLN A 77 -19.37 2.73 -6.44
CA GLN A 77 -20.69 3.21 -6.02
C GLN A 77 -20.96 4.62 -6.51
N ILE A 78 -19.95 5.50 -6.50
CA ILE A 78 -20.05 6.87 -7.03
C ILE A 78 -20.42 6.82 -8.52
N ILE A 79 -19.67 6.03 -9.29
CA ILE A 79 -19.91 5.73 -10.71
C ILE A 79 -21.35 5.26 -10.96
N ASN A 80 -21.82 4.26 -10.20
CA ASN A 80 -23.15 3.68 -10.39
C ASN A 80 -24.28 4.65 -10.02
N GLY A 81 -24.00 5.67 -9.20
CA GLY A 81 -24.96 6.71 -8.80
C GLY A 81 -25.11 7.85 -9.81
N ILE A 82 -24.31 7.88 -10.89
CA ILE A 82 -24.38 8.92 -11.91
C ILE A 82 -25.64 8.72 -12.75
N ASP A 83 -26.39 9.81 -12.94
CA ASP A 83 -27.59 9.83 -13.77
C ASP A 83 -27.28 9.43 -15.22
N SER A 84 -28.18 8.67 -15.84
CA SER A 84 -28.11 8.24 -17.25
C SER A 84 -27.93 9.38 -18.26
N SER A 85 -28.38 10.60 -17.92
CA SER A 85 -28.21 11.82 -18.72
C SER A 85 -26.75 12.32 -18.75
N GLN A 86 -25.90 11.88 -17.82
CA GLN A 86 -24.48 12.25 -17.72
C GLN A 86 -23.57 11.10 -18.19
N SER A 87 -23.90 10.51 -19.34
CA SER A 87 -23.19 9.35 -19.89
C SER A 87 -21.71 9.60 -20.17
N SER A 88 -21.33 10.82 -20.57
CA SER A 88 -19.93 11.20 -20.82
C SER A 88 -19.09 11.17 -19.54
N VAL A 89 -19.57 11.82 -18.47
CA VAL A 89 -18.90 11.85 -17.16
C VAL A 89 -18.75 10.45 -16.62
N ARG A 90 -19.81 9.63 -16.71
CA ARG A 90 -19.76 8.24 -16.32
C ARG A 90 -18.67 7.48 -17.09
N SER A 91 -18.63 7.60 -18.42
CA SER A 91 -17.59 6.93 -19.22
C SER A 91 -16.17 7.30 -18.77
N GLU A 92 -15.90 8.58 -18.51
CA GLU A 92 -14.57 9.03 -18.07
C GLU A 92 -14.16 8.46 -16.71
N LEU A 93 -15.11 8.38 -15.76
CA LEU A 93 -14.84 7.79 -14.45
C LEU A 93 -14.65 6.27 -14.57
N GLU A 94 -15.40 5.60 -15.43
CA GLU A 94 -15.24 4.18 -15.74
C GLU A 94 -13.86 3.87 -16.31
N ASP A 95 -13.38 4.66 -17.26
CA ASP A 95 -12.05 4.50 -17.87
C ASP A 95 -10.96 4.62 -16.79
N SER A 96 -11.04 5.64 -15.94
CA SER A 96 -10.07 5.82 -14.84
C SER A 96 -10.16 4.70 -13.80
N TYR A 97 -11.35 4.15 -13.53
CA TYR A 97 -11.54 3.01 -12.65
C TYR A 97 -10.83 1.77 -13.20
N GLU A 98 -10.99 1.49 -14.50
CA GLU A 98 -10.34 0.36 -15.15
C GLU A 98 -8.81 0.50 -15.08
N ILE A 99 -8.28 1.69 -15.43
CA ILE A 99 -6.84 1.96 -15.37
C ILE A 99 -6.31 1.73 -13.94
N LEU A 100 -6.98 2.28 -12.92
CA LEU A 100 -6.56 2.14 -11.53
C LEU A 100 -6.62 0.68 -11.07
N SER A 101 -7.65 -0.08 -11.49
CA SER A 101 -7.80 -1.50 -11.17
C SER A 101 -6.65 -2.33 -11.76
N VAL A 102 -6.32 -2.12 -13.04
CA VAL A 102 -5.19 -2.79 -13.71
C VAL A 102 -3.88 -2.51 -12.98
N LYS A 103 -3.59 -1.23 -12.67
CA LYS A 103 -2.37 -0.84 -11.95
C LYS A 103 -2.31 -1.45 -10.54
N THR A 104 -3.44 -1.48 -9.84
CA THR A 104 -3.54 -2.10 -8.50
C THR A 104 -3.23 -3.60 -8.54
N ASN A 105 -3.72 -4.30 -9.56
CA ASN A 105 -3.44 -5.72 -9.72
C ASN A 105 -1.96 -5.96 -10.07
N GLN A 106 -1.41 -5.20 -11.01
CA GLN A 106 0.01 -5.27 -11.37
C GLN A 106 0.92 -5.04 -10.15
N PHE A 107 0.62 -4.02 -9.34
CA PHE A 107 1.37 -3.74 -8.11
C PHE A 107 1.30 -4.91 -7.11
N LYS A 108 0.12 -5.50 -6.91
CA LYS A 108 -0.04 -6.68 -6.04
C LYS A 108 0.77 -7.89 -6.53
N GLU A 109 0.78 -8.14 -7.83
CA GLU A 109 1.54 -9.24 -8.43
C GLU A 109 3.05 -9.07 -8.19
N ILE A 110 3.57 -7.85 -8.40
CA ILE A 110 4.99 -7.55 -8.16
C ILE A 110 5.35 -7.74 -6.68
N ILE A 111 4.55 -7.18 -5.76
CA ILE A 111 4.79 -7.34 -4.32
C ILE A 111 4.78 -8.81 -3.90
N ASN A 112 3.83 -9.60 -4.40
CA ASN A 112 3.77 -11.03 -4.09
C ASN A 112 4.99 -11.79 -4.62
N THR A 113 5.50 -11.39 -5.78
CA THR A 113 6.72 -11.95 -6.36
C THR A 113 7.94 -11.63 -5.50
N ILE A 114 8.11 -10.37 -5.08
CA ILE A 114 9.19 -9.94 -4.19
C ILE A 114 9.15 -10.73 -2.88
N LYS A 115 7.97 -10.85 -2.25
CA LYS A 115 7.79 -11.62 -1.02
C LYS A 115 8.23 -13.07 -1.19
N THR A 116 7.75 -13.73 -2.25
CA THR A 116 8.13 -15.11 -2.58
C THR A 116 9.64 -15.26 -2.73
N TYR A 117 10.31 -14.31 -3.38
CA TYR A 117 11.76 -14.35 -3.55
C TYR A 117 12.50 -14.18 -2.21
N ILE A 118 12.08 -13.23 -1.38
CA ILE A 118 12.65 -13.01 -0.05
C ILE A 118 12.48 -14.27 0.80
N ASP A 119 11.29 -14.87 0.82
CA ASP A 119 10.99 -16.07 1.61
C ASP A 119 11.84 -17.27 1.16
N LEU A 120 11.97 -17.51 -0.14
CA LEU A 120 12.85 -18.56 -0.68
C LEU A 120 14.31 -18.34 -0.29
N ARG A 121 14.77 -17.08 -0.28
CA ARG A 121 16.14 -16.74 0.11
C ARG A 121 16.38 -16.93 1.60
N LEU A 122 15.45 -16.54 2.45
CA LEU A 122 15.52 -16.78 3.89
C LEU A 122 15.57 -18.28 4.20
N HIS A 123 14.68 -19.08 3.60
CA HIS A 123 14.73 -20.54 3.75
C HIS A 123 16.04 -21.17 3.28
N THR A 124 16.64 -20.64 2.21
CA THR A 124 17.96 -21.12 1.76
C THR A 124 19.06 -20.81 2.79
N ILE A 125 19.01 -19.64 3.43
CA ILE A 125 19.94 -19.24 4.49
C ILE A 125 19.72 -20.12 5.73
N GLU A 126 18.48 -20.31 6.17
CA GLU A 126 18.13 -21.18 7.30
C GLU A 126 18.65 -22.61 7.09
N ALA A 127 18.36 -23.21 5.94
CA ALA A 127 18.84 -24.55 5.60
C ALA A 127 20.38 -24.64 5.53
N PHE A 128 21.06 -23.56 5.13
CA PHE A 128 22.52 -23.49 5.17
C PHE A 128 23.01 -23.41 6.63
N MET A 129 22.41 -22.57 7.47
CA MET A 129 22.79 -22.42 8.89
C MET A 129 22.58 -23.71 9.70
N GLU A 130 21.48 -24.43 9.44
CA GLU A 130 21.20 -25.74 10.05
C GLU A 130 22.28 -26.78 9.71
N ARG A 131 22.77 -26.79 8.46
CA ARG A 131 23.84 -27.69 8.01
C ARG A 131 25.20 -27.41 8.65
N PHE A 132 25.44 -26.17 9.10
CA PHE A 132 26.69 -25.76 9.76
C PHE A 132 26.59 -25.74 11.29
N GLY A 133 25.51 -26.24 11.88
CA GLY A 133 25.41 -26.51 13.32
C GLY A 133 25.07 -25.30 14.21
N ALA A 134 24.52 -24.22 13.64
CA ALA A 134 23.86 -23.22 14.47
C ALA A 134 22.49 -23.78 14.91
N PRO A 135 22.15 -23.81 16.23
CA PRO A 135 20.83 -24.26 16.65
C PRO A 135 19.76 -23.33 16.07
N PRO A 136 18.58 -23.85 15.70
CA PRO A 136 17.48 -23.02 15.23
C PRO A 136 17.15 -21.99 16.30
N SER A 137 17.15 -20.71 15.94
CA SER A 137 16.58 -19.67 16.79
C SER A 137 15.12 -20.03 17.06
N GLN A 138 14.79 -20.39 18.31
CA GLN A 138 13.45 -20.81 18.73
C GLN A 138 12.37 -19.71 18.64
N ASP A 139 12.67 -18.54 18.07
CA ASP A 139 11.72 -17.47 17.81
C ASP A 139 11.23 -17.49 16.34
N ALA A 140 10.76 -18.65 15.86
CA ALA A 140 10.01 -18.77 14.62
C ALA A 140 8.53 -18.38 14.83
N GLY A 141 8.29 -17.21 15.44
CA GLY A 141 6.98 -16.80 15.92
C GLY A 141 6.76 -15.30 15.96
N ALA A 142 7.23 -14.59 14.94
CA ALA A 142 6.73 -13.28 14.51
C ALA A 142 7.64 -12.80 13.38
N GLY A 143 7.12 -12.74 12.16
CA GLY A 143 7.83 -12.05 11.08
C GLY A 143 8.15 -10.61 11.51
N ILE A 144 9.15 -9.99 10.90
CA ILE A 144 9.46 -8.57 11.19
C ILE A 144 8.21 -7.69 11.00
N TYR A 145 7.31 -8.08 10.09
CA TYR A 145 5.99 -7.49 9.89
C TYR A 145 5.05 -7.62 11.11
N ASP A 146 5.04 -8.76 11.82
CA ASP A 146 4.22 -8.97 13.03
C ASP A 146 4.74 -8.13 14.20
N LYS A 147 6.07 -7.96 14.30
CA LYS A 147 6.71 -7.15 15.36
C LYS A 147 6.38 -5.66 15.20
N ILE A 148 6.29 -5.18 13.96
CA ILE A 148 5.90 -3.79 13.67
C ILE A 148 4.40 -3.58 13.90
N ALA A 149 3.55 -4.55 13.55
CA ALA A 149 2.11 -4.47 13.82
C ALA A 149 1.79 -4.44 15.33
N GLY A 150 2.50 -5.25 16.14
CA GLY A 150 2.29 -5.33 17.59
C GLY A 150 2.81 -4.14 18.42
N GLN A 151 3.79 -3.38 17.91
CA GLN A 151 4.31 -2.19 18.63
C GLN A 151 3.31 -1.03 18.69
N SER A 152 2.29 -1.04 17.82
CA SER A 152 1.21 -0.04 17.80
C SER A 152 0.29 -0.10 19.03
N SER A 153 0.29 -1.21 19.77
CA SER A 153 -0.70 -1.46 20.83
C SER A 153 -0.18 -1.34 22.27
N SER A 154 1.14 -1.21 22.48
CA SER A 154 1.70 -1.18 23.86
C SER A 154 1.91 0.22 24.44
N ASN A 155 1.88 1.29 23.64
CA ASN A 155 2.29 2.62 24.11
C ASN A 155 1.14 3.58 24.50
N ASN A 156 -0.11 3.11 24.56
CA ASN A 156 -1.25 3.98 24.90
C ASN A 156 -2.09 3.55 26.12
N ALA A 157 -1.62 2.59 26.92
CA ALA A 157 -2.37 2.10 28.10
C ALA A 157 -2.06 2.83 29.42
N SER A 158 -1.23 3.88 29.44
CA SER A 158 -0.81 4.54 30.70
C SER A 158 -1.21 6.02 30.85
N ARG A 159 -2.02 6.59 29.94
CA ARG A 159 -2.30 8.05 29.96
C ARG A 159 -3.68 8.49 30.42
N PHE A 160 -4.57 7.59 30.83
CA PHE A 160 -5.85 7.96 31.43
C PHE A 160 -6.16 7.12 32.67
N ARG A 161 -5.63 7.52 33.83
CA ARG A 161 -6.25 7.17 35.11
C ARG A 161 -7.24 8.28 35.45
N SER A 162 -8.52 7.95 35.37
CA SER A 162 -9.62 8.80 35.81
C SER A 162 -9.56 8.96 37.33
N THR A 163 -9.55 10.21 37.79
CA THR A 163 -9.70 10.60 39.20
C THR A 163 -11.06 10.13 39.71
N LYS A 164 -11.08 9.29 40.74
CA LYS A 164 -12.32 8.97 41.45
C LYS A 164 -12.70 10.14 42.37
N VAL A 165 -13.97 10.55 42.28
CA VAL A 165 -14.71 11.28 43.31
C VAL A 165 -15.01 10.33 44.46
#